data_AF-A0A8R1Y2B3-F1
#
_entry.id   AF-A0A8R1Y2B3-F1
#
_cell.length_a   1.000
_cell.length_b   1.000
_cell.length_c   1.000
_cell.angle_alpha   90.00
_cell.angle_beta   90.00
_cell.angle_gamma   90.00
#
_symmetry.space_group_name_H-M   'P 1'
#
loop_
_entity.id
_entity.type
_entity.pdbx_description
1 polymer ?
#
loop_
_entity_poly.entity_id
_entity_poly.type
_entity_poly.pdbx_seq_one_letter_code
_entity_poly.pdbx_strand_id
1 'polypeptide(L)'
;MNRFSGQLAAVFSEVTQSNDCSNWSTWGPCIWPDREFNTTYINQISPLCQQHWFYKLINQRYGKALESFYSYMSSVLINKKACGMCSYKQSCGYGGIKKCDLSPFEIRGGRPFIPFYVSERICKQKDLSGVDQMDSCQVDYDKLSASFEIHENQFNGGECKLWPADTVDLSQVEPIFQKDIRSLKWINRLKRHKHEKVCRCCCFPFRPNPRTYRCQHIPNAPMAPGLELK
;
A
#
# COMPACT_ATOMS: atom_id res chain seq x y z
N MET A 1 -5.33 -9.77 17.27
CA MET A 1 -4.42 -9.99 16.12
C MET A 1 -4.61 -8.88 15.11
N ASN A 2 -3.51 -8.24 14.73
CA ASN A 2 -3.45 -7.00 13.93
C ASN A 2 -4.30 -7.08 12.65
N ARG A 3 -5.17 -6.09 12.46
CA ARG A 3 -5.94 -5.87 11.22
C ARG A 3 -5.06 -5.06 10.28
N PHE A 4 -4.32 -5.74 9.43
CA PHE A 4 -3.29 -5.12 8.60
C PHE A 4 -3.91 -4.31 7.44
N SER A 5 -3.77 -2.98 7.50
CA SER A 5 -4.12 -2.04 6.43
C SER A 5 -3.21 -2.22 5.20
N GLY A 6 -3.65 -1.85 4.01
CA GLY A 6 -2.82 -1.90 2.79
C GLY A 6 -1.86 -0.72 2.61
N GLN A 7 -1.46 -0.01 3.67
CA GLN A 7 -0.62 1.20 3.60
C GLN A 7 0.47 1.22 4.66
N LEU A 8 1.64 1.80 4.33
CA LEU A 8 2.86 1.65 5.13
C LEU A 8 2.70 2.13 6.57
N ALA A 9 2.15 3.33 6.79
CA ALA A 9 1.98 3.84 8.15
C ALA A 9 0.72 3.25 8.82
N ALA A 10 -0.39 3.14 8.09
CA ALA A 10 -1.67 2.64 8.63
C ALA A 10 -1.65 1.17 9.06
N VAL A 11 -0.60 0.42 8.69
CA VAL A 11 -0.36 -0.94 9.21
C VAL A 11 0.00 -0.92 10.70
N PHE A 12 0.71 0.12 11.16
CA PHE A 12 1.33 0.14 12.49
C PHE A 12 0.90 1.32 13.38
N SER A 13 0.42 2.41 12.80
CA SER A 13 0.06 3.64 13.51
C SER A 13 -1.30 4.16 13.05
N GLU A 14 -2.00 4.89 13.91
CA GLU A 14 -3.05 5.79 13.46
C GLU A 14 -2.45 6.81 12.49
N VAL A 15 -3.16 7.06 11.39
CA VAL A 15 -2.71 7.91 10.28
C VAL A 15 -3.57 9.16 10.15
N THR A 16 -3.89 9.77 11.29
CA THR A 16 -4.63 11.02 11.41
C THR A 16 -3.69 12.18 11.71
N GLN A 17 -4.07 13.39 11.29
CA GLN A 17 -3.37 14.60 11.71
C GLN A 17 -3.70 14.90 13.18
N SER A 18 -2.70 15.24 13.97
CA SER A 18 -2.84 15.53 15.41
C SER A 18 -2.25 16.90 15.76
N ASN A 19 -2.70 17.46 16.89
CA ASN A 19 -2.23 18.74 17.41
C ASN A 19 -0.87 18.63 18.15
N ASP A 20 -0.30 17.43 18.24
CA ASP A 20 1.04 17.20 18.81
C ASP A 20 2.15 17.87 17.96
N CYS A 21 1.91 17.92 16.65
CA CYS A 21 2.80 18.54 15.68
C CYS A 21 2.46 20.01 15.54
N SER A 22 3.47 20.86 15.37
CA SER A 22 3.26 22.29 15.12
C SER A 22 2.61 22.57 13.76
N ASN A 23 2.91 21.73 12.76
CA ASN A 23 2.35 21.87 11.43
C ASN A 23 2.29 20.51 10.73
N TRP A 24 1.54 20.43 9.64
CA TRP A 24 1.46 19.28 8.74
C TRP A 24 1.74 19.74 7.32
N SER A 25 2.48 18.93 6.54
CA SER A 25 2.62 19.23 5.11
C SER A 25 1.26 19.24 4.43
N THR A 26 1.16 19.94 3.32
CA THR A 26 0.08 19.71 2.36
C THR A 26 0.06 18.22 1.95
N TRP A 27 -1.09 17.79 1.44
CA TRP A 27 -1.23 16.45 0.88
C TRP A 27 -0.31 16.32 -0.35
N GLY A 28 0.52 15.30 -0.33
CA GLY A 28 1.35 14.90 -1.47
C GLY A 28 0.53 14.35 -2.64
N PRO A 29 1.22 13.89 -3.70
CA PRO A 29 0.56 13.26 -4.84
C PRO A 29 0.01 11.88 -4.47
N CYS A 30 -0.82 11.36 -5.37
CA CYS A 30 -1.34 10.01 -5.28
C CYS A 30 -0.30 9.01 -5.76
N ILE A 31 0.12 8.12 -4.87
CA ILE A 31 1.16 7.14 -5.16
C ILE A 31 0.56 5.96 -5.93
N TRP A 32 1.25 5.53 -6.98
CA TRP A 32 0.82 4.43 -7.85
C TRP A 32 2.02 3.76 -8.52
N PRO A 33 2.03 2.43 -8.74
CA PRO A 33 3.04 1.74 -9.56
C PRO A 33 2.90 2.07 -11.06
N ASP A 34 2.98 3.35 -11.41
CA ASP A 34 2.90 3.83 -12.78
C ASP A 34 4.15 3.42 -13.57
N ARG A 35 3.93 2.88 -14.77
CA ARG A 35 4.98 2.46 -15.70
C ARG A 35 5.62 3.63 -16.42
N GLU A 36 4.92 4.76 -16.54
CA GLU A 36 5.37 5.87 -17.40
C GLU A 36 6.52 6.66 -16.78
N PHE A 37 6.50 6.85 -15.46
CA PHE A 37 7.53 7.64 -14.77
C PHE A 37 8.72 6.81 -14.27
N ASN A 38 8.58 5.48 -14.18
CA ASN A 38 9.59 4.58 -13.61
C ASN A 38 10.19 5.11 -12.29
N THR A 39 9.32 5.63 -11.41
CA THR A 39 9.71 6.23 -10.12
C THR A 39 9.48 5.26 -8.97
N THR A 40 10.42 5.23 -8.03
CA THR A 40 10.26 4.47 -6.79
C THR A 40 9.16 5.08 -5.92
N TYR A 41 8.57 4.27 -5.02
CA TYR A 41 7.57 4.75 -4.06
C TYR A 41 8.04 6.01 -3.31
N ILE A 42 9.30 5.98 -2.82
CA ILE A 42 9.87 7.05 -2.01
C ILE A 42 10.08 8.33 -2.85
N ASN A 43 10.36 8.21 -4.14
CA ASN A 43 10.50 9.37 -5.01
C ASN A 43 9.15 9.97 -5.42
N GLN A 44 8.05 9.21 -5.28
CA GLN A 44 6.71 9.71 -5.54
C GLN A 44 6.13 10.53 -4.37
N ILE A 45 6.49 10.24 -3.11
CA ILE A 45 6.00 11.03 -1.96
C ILE A 45 6.55 12.46 -1.97
N SER A 46 5.88 13.39 -1.28
CA SER A 46 6.28 14.80 -1.29
C SER A 46 7.71 15.01 -0.72
N PRO A 47 8.49 16.00 -1.21
CA PRO A 47 9.85 16.24 -0.72
C PRO A 47 9.94 16.44 0.80
N LEU A 48 8.91 17.07 1.37
CA LEU A 48 8.75 17.21 2.81
C LEU A 48 8.65 15.82 3.46
N CYS A 49 7.71 14.97 3.03
CA CYS A 49 7.58 13.61 3.57
C CYS A 49 8.84 12.74 3.33
N GLN A 50 9.58 12.92 2.23
CA GLN A 50 10.85 12.22 2.01
C GLN A 50 11.88 12.55 3.10
N GLN A 51 11.84 13.76 3.66
CA GLN A 51 12.73 14.19 4.73
C GLN A 51 12.28 13.77 6.13
N HIS A 52 11.02 13.34 6.28
CA HIS A 52 10.45 12.89 7.53
C HIS A 52 11.05 11.56 7.97
N TRP A 53 11.37 11.44 9.27
CA TRP A 53 12.09 10.29 9.83
C TRP A 53 11.50 8.92 9.46
N PHE A 54 10.16 8.81 9.41
CA PHE A 54 9.48 7.56 9.09
C PHE A 54 9.83 7.07 7.69
N TYR A 55 9.71 7.92 6.67
CA TYR A 55 10.03 7.53 5.30
C TYR A 55 11.53 7.37 5.07
N LYS A 56 12.37 8.14 5.77
CA LYS A 56 13.83 7.88 5.80
C LYS A 56 14.13 6.48 6.33
N LEU A 57 13.51 6.10 7.45
CA LEU A 57 13.68 4.78 8.05
C LEU A 57 13.18 3.68 7.10
N ILE A 58 11.99 3.83 6.52
CA ILE A 58 11.45 2.88 5.54
C ILE A 58 12.39 2.75 4.34
N ASN A 59 12.86 3.84 3.77
CA ASN A 59 13.76 3.82 2.63
C ASN A 59 15.09 3.11 2.97
N GLN A 60 15.68 3.44 4.12
CA GLN A 60 16.95 2.84 4.57
C GLN A 60 16.82 1.36 4.90
N ARG A 61 15.74 0.93 5.55
CA ARG A 61 15.56 -0.45 6.05
C ARG A 61 14.82 -1.37 5.10
N TYR A 62 13.90 -0.85 4.31
CA TYR A 62 12.97 -1.63 3.49
C TYR A 62 12.82 -1.11 2.06
N GLY A 63 13.63 -0.13 1.65
CA GLY A 63 13.52 0.53 0.34
C GLY A 63 13.55 -0.44 -0.84
N LYS A 64 14.50 -1.39 -0.85
CA LYS A 64 14.61 -2.40 -1.93
C LYS A 64 13.39 -3.33 -1.97
N ALA A 65 12.90 -3.76 -0.82
CA ALA A 65 11.73 -4.63 -0.73
C ALA A 65 10.46 -3.90 -1.22
N LEU A 66 10.32 -2.63 -0.85
CA LEU A 66 9.22 -1.78 -1.30
C LEU A 66 9.28 -1.50 -2.80
N GLU A 67 10.46 -1.21 -3.34
CA GLU A 67 10.69 -1.04 -4.77
C GLU A 67 10.38 -2.34 -5.53
N SER A 68 10.90 -3.48 -5.06
CA SER A 68 10.62 -4.79 -5.64
C SER A 68 9.12 -5.10 -5.68
N PHE A 69 8.39 -4.79 -4.59
CA PHE A 69 6.94 -4.92 -4.56
C PHE A 69 6.25 -4.01 -5.58
N TYR A 70 6.66 -2.75 -5.71
CA TYR A 70 6.08 -1.81 -6.68
C TYR A 70 6.37 -2.20 -8.13
N SER A 71 7.59 -2.68 -8.42
CA SER A 71 7.95 -3.22 -9.74
C SER A 71 7.13 -4.47 -10.06
N TYR A 72 6.96 -5.38 -9.10
CA TYR A 72 6.10 -6.55 -9.25
C TYR A 72 4.66 -6.14 -9.58
N MET A 73 4.05 -5.27 -8.77
CA MET A 73 2.70 -4.77 -8.98
C MET A 73 2.57 -4.11 -10.36
N SER A 74 3.52 -3.26 -10.73
CA SER A 74 3.56 -2.63 -12.05
C SER A 74 3.64 -3.66 -13.17
N SER A 75 4.36 -4.77 -13.00
CA SER A 75 4.52 -5.81 -14.03
C SER A 75 3.27 -6.66 -14.26
N VAL A 76 2.47 -6.92 -13.22
CA VAL A 76 1.30 -7.81 -13.30
C VAL A 76 -0.01 -7.05 -13.57
N LEU A 77 -0.09 -5.77 -13.22
CA LEU A 77 -1.26 -4.93 -13.49
C LEU A 77 -1.43 -4.69 -15.00
N ILE A 78 -2.65 -4.88 -15.49
CA ILE A 78 -3.04 -4.53 -16.87
C ILE A 78 -3.38 -3.03 -16.95
N ASN A 79 -4.09 -2.52 -15.94
CA ASN A 79 -4.44 -1.11 -15.86
C ASN A 79 -3.19 -0.25 -15.63
N LYS A 80 -3.03 0.81 -16.43
CA LYS A 80 -2.01 1.84 -16.21
C LYS A 80 -2.41 2.86 -15.14
N LYS A 81 -3.72 3.13 -15.03
CA LYS A 81 -4.30 4.11 -14.11
C LYS A 81 -4.59 3.50 -12.73
N ALA A 82 -4.63 4.35 -11.71
CA ALA A 82 -5.00 3.96 -10.35
C ALA A 82 -6.36 3.24 -10.31
N CYS A 83 -6.38 2.10 -9.61
CA CYS A 83 -7.53 1.22 -9.47
C CYS A 83 -7.47 0.53 -8.10
N GLY A 84 -8.49 -0.27 -7.80
CA GLY A 84 -8.46 -1.19 -6.68
C GLY A 84 -8.53 -0.52 -5.30
N MET A 85 -8.80 0.79 -5.20
CA MET A 85 -8.69 1.54 -3.94
C MET A 85 -7.30 1.43 -3.30
N CYS A 86 -6.27 1.40 -4.14
CA CYS A 86 -4.87 1.14 -3.79
C CYS A 86 -3.99 2.40 -3.80
N SER A 87 -4.47 3.52 -4.33
CA SER A 87 -3.70 4.77 -4.43
C SER A 87 -4.03 5.72 -3.29
N TYR A 88 -2.99 6.15 -2.59
CA TYR A 88 -3.06 6.99 -1.40
C TYR A 88 -2.08 8.15 -1.52
N LYS A 89 -2.40 9.23 -0.81
CA LYS A 89 -1.55 10.41 -0.64
C LYS A 89 -1.22 10.62 0.82
N GLN A 90 -0.09 11.27 1.08
CA GLN A 90 0.51 11.36 2.41
C GLN A 90 0.65 12.82 2.83
N SER A 91 0.57 13.05 4.14
CA SER A 91 0.86 14.32 4.81
C SER A 91 1.68 14.01 6.05
N CYS A 92 2.77 14.74 6.28
CA CYS A 92 3.69 14.46 7.37
C CYS A 92 3.70 15.59 8.39
N GLY A 93 3.79 15.27 9.67
CA GLY A 93 3.84 16.24 10.77
C GLY A 93 5.23 16.83 10.97
N TYR A 94 5.30 18.09 11.38
CA TYR A 94 6.54 18.82 11.64
C TYR A 94 6.52 19.52 12.99
N GLY A 95 7.67 19.51 13.66
CA GLY A 95 7.93 20.23 14.90
C GLY A 95 6.95 19.88 16.01
N GLY A 96 6.58 20.89 16.79
CA GLY A 96 5.72 20.76 17.97
C GLY A 96 6.47 20.17 19.17
N ILE A 97 5.74 19.98 20.26
CA ILE A 97 6.28 19.45 21.52
C ILE A 97 6.88 18.04 21.30
N LYS A 98 6.31 17.29 20.35
CA LYS A 98 6.73 15.93 20.03
C LYS A 98 7.82 15.85 18.95
N LYS A 99 8.22 16.97 18.34
CA LYS A 99 9.21 17.05 17.26
C LYS A 99 8.92 16.00 16.17
N CYS A 100 7.73 16.07 15.60
CA CYS A 100 7.11 14.99 14.82
C CYS A 100 7.96 14.47 13.64
N ASP A 101 8.75 15.34 13.03
CA ASP A 101 9.59 15.07 11.86
C ASP A 101 10.94 14.43 12.18
N LEU A 102 11.40 14.52 13.43
CA LEU A 102 12.70 13.98 13.86
C LEU A 102 12.58 12.53 14.30
N SER A 103 13.68 11.78 14.15
CA SER A 103 13.73 10.39 14.57
C SER A 103 13.49 10.27 16.08
N PRO A 104 12.74 9.25 16.56
CA PRO A 104 12.60 9.00 17.98
C PRO A 104 13.93 8.89 18.73
N PHE A 105 14.97 8.44 18.02
CA PHE A 105 16.32 8.21 18.54
C PHE A 105 17.19 9.48 18.56
N GLU A 106 16.78 10.56 17.88
CA GLU A 106 17.50 11.85 17.85
C GLU A 106 17.03 12.81 18.95
N ILE A 107 15.95 12.47 19.64
CA ILE A 107 15.36 13.32 20.68
C ILE A 107 16.00 12.99 22.02
N ARG A 108 16.53 14.00 22.71
CA ARG A 108 17.07 13.84 24.07
C ARG A 108 15.98 13.30 25.01
N GLY A 109 16.26 12.16 25.66
CA GLY A 109 15.28 11.43 26.48
C GLY A 109 14.38 10.46 25.69
N GLY A 110 14.49 10.46 24.36
CA GLY A 110 13.70 9.64 23.44
C GLY A 110 12.26 10.10 23.31
N ARG A 111 11.55 9.48 22.36
CA ARG A 111 10.08 9.45 22.31
C ARG A 111 9.61 8.05 21.91
N PRO A 112 8.35 7.68 22.23
CA PRO A 112 7.75 6.49 21.68
C PRO A 112 7.82 6.47 20.14
N PHE A 113 8.01 5.27 19.58
CA PHE A 113 8.09 5.07 18.13
C PHE A 113 6.76 5.38 17.44
N ILE A 114 5.63 5.01 18.07
CA ILE A 114 4.24 5.32 17.65
C ILE A 114 3.71 6.47 18.53
N PRO A 115 2.94 7.42 17.98
CA PRO A 115 2.52 7.50 16.58
C PRO A 115 3.64 7.94 15.65
N PHE A 116 3.48 7.65 14.36
CA PHE A 116 4.47 8.01 13.36
C PHE A 116 4.43 9.48 12.97
N TYR A 117 3.32 10.17 13.24
CA TYR A 117 3.05 11.52 12.75
C TYR A 117 3.05 11.60 11.21
N VAL A 118 2.57 10.53 10.59
CA VAL A 118 2.28 10.44 9.15
C VAL A 118 0.79 10.20 9.01
N SER A 119 0.15 10.99 8.16
CA SER A 119 -1.24 10.86 7.79
C SER A 119 -1.35 10.38 6.36
N GLU A 120 -2.27 9.45 6.11
CA GLU A 120 -2.51 8.83 4.82
C GLU A 120 -3.99 9.01 4.48
N ARG A 121 -4.29 9.24 3.19
CA ARG A 121 -5.68 9.27 2.70
C ARG A 121 -5.78 8.60 1.36
N ILE A 122 -6.87 7.88 1.16
CA ILE A 122 -7.21 7.39 -0.17
C ILE A 122 -7.40 8.55 -1.13
N CYS A 123 -6.88 8.41 -2.34
CA CYS A 123 -7.06 9.39 -3.38
C CYS A 123 -8.49 9.37 -3.94
N LYS A 124 -9.09 10.54 -4.07
CA LYS A 124 -10.41 10.70 -4.68
C LYS A 124 -10.25 10.97 -6.18
N GLN A 125 -11.35 10.89 -6.92
CA GLN A 125 -11.37 11.14 -8.37
C GLN A 125 -10.76 12.51 -8.74
N LYS A 126 -10.98 13.54 -7.91
CA LYS A 126 -10.37 14.87 -8.07
C LYS A 126 -8.85 14.89 -7.89
N ASP A 127 -8.30 13.96 -7.11
CA ASP A 127 -6.86 13.83 -6.89
C ASP A 127 -6.19 13.03 -8.01
N LEU A 128 -6.99 12.33 -8.83
CA LEU A 128 -6.56 11.43 -9.91
C LEU A 128 -7.05 11.90 -11.29
N SER A 129 -7.20 13.21 -11.49
CA SER A 129 -7.59 13.81 -12.80
C SER A 129 -8.83 13.18 -13.44
N GLY A 130 -9.84 12.85 -12.64
CA GLY A 130 -11.07 12.24 -13.14
C GLY A 130 -11.08 10.70 -13.11
N VAL A 131 -9.98 10.04 -12.76
CA VAL A 131 -9.92 8.57 -12.66
C VAL A 131 -10.61 8.09 -11.37
N ASP A 132 -11.59 7.22 -11.53
CA ASP A 132 -12.24 6.53 -10.42
C ASP A 132 -11.48 5.24 -10.08
N GLN A 133 -10.70 5.26 -9.00
CA GLN A 133 -9.97 4.06 -8.55
C GLN A 133 -10.86 3.03 -7.83
N MET A 134 -12.18 3.25 -7.73
CA MET A 134 -13.10 2.25 -7.17
C MET A 134 -13.24 1.02 -8.06
N ASP A 135 -12.92 1.10 -9.35
CA ASP A 135 -12.91 -0.09 -10.20
C ASP A 135 -11.80 -1.04 -9.76
N SER A 136 -12.09 -2.34 -9.66
CA SER A 136 -11.06 -3.33 -9.35
C SER A 136 -9.98 -3.34 -10.42
N CYS A 137 -8.74 -3.47 -9.98
CA CYS A 137 -7.62 -3.64 -10.89
C CYS A 137 -7.74 -4.98 -11.62
N GLN A 138 -7.44 -4.95 -12.91
CA GLN A 138 -7.24 -6.14 -13.72
C GLN A 138 -5.76 -6.52 -13.68
N VAL A 139 -5.52 -7.79 -13.43
CA VAL A 139 -4.20 -8.40 -13.32
C VAL A 139 -4.11 -9.53 -14.33
N ASP A 140 -2.98 -9.59 -15.02
CA ASP A 140 -2.69 -10.62 -16.00
C ASP A 140 -2.65 -11.99 -15.33
N TYR A 141 -3.59 -12.86 -15.71
CA TYR A 141 -3.71 -14.21 -15.16
C TYR A 141 -2.46 -15.04 -15.46
N ASP A 142 -1.97 -14.97 -16.70
CA ASP A 142 -0.87 -15.83 -17.17
C ASP A 142 0.44 -15.47 -16.44
N LYS A 143 0.65 -14.18 -16.12
CA LYS A 143 1.79 -13.73 -15.28
C LYS A 143 1.69 -14.21 -13.84
N LEU A 144 0.48 -14.30 -13.28
CA LEU A 144 0.31 -14.84 -11.93
C LEU A 144 0.55 -16.34 -11.90
N SER A 145 0.06 -17.10 -12.89
CA SER A 145 0.30 -18.55 -12.95
C SER A 145 1.76 -18.91 -13.18
N ALA A 146 2.49 -18.15 -14.00
CA ALA A 146 3.92 -18.39 -14.25
C ALA A 146 4.77 -18.26 -12.96
N SER A 147 4.34 -17.46 -11.98
CA SER A 147 5.04 -17.35 -10.70
C SER A 147 4.90 -18.58 -9.78
N PHE A 148 4.03 -19.55 -10.11
CA PHE A 148 3.76 -20.73 -9.29
C PHE A 148 4.38 -22.04 -9.81
N GLU A 149 5.09 -22.06 -10.95
CA GLU A 149 5.59 -23.30 -11.58
C GLU A 149 6.66 -24.07 -10.77
N ILE A 150 7.03 -23.65 -9.56
CA ILE A 150 8.01 -24.35 -8.70
C ILE A 150 7.36 -25.20 -7.59
N HIS A 151 6.03 -25.21 -7.41
CA HIS A 151 5.37 -26.11 -6.43
C HIS A 151 4.29 -27.01 -7.05
N GLU A 152 4.71 -28.22 -7.41
CA GLU A 152 4.00 -29.26 -8.17
C GLU A 152 2.72 -29.86 -7.54
N ASN A 153 2.13 -29.34 -6.44
CA ASN A 153 1.02 -30.08 -5.77
C ASN A 153 -0.08 -29.27 -5.04
N GLN A 154 -0.48 -28.09 -5.53
CA GLN A 154 -1.68 -27.37 -5.02
C GLN A 154 -2.57 -26.79 -6.13
N PHE A 155 -3.14 -27.64 -6.98
CA PHE A 155 -4.00 -27.23 -8.09
C PHE A 155 -5.42 -26.74 -7.71
N ASN A 156 -5.82 -26.68 -6.43
CA ASN A 156 -7.22 -26.33 -6.05
C ASN A 156 -7.41 -25.03 -5.23
N GLY A 157 -6.39 -24.18 -5.06
CA GLY A 157 -6.53 -22.93 -4.27
C GLY A 157 -5.69 -21.72 -4.70
N GLY A 158 -4.83 -21.86 -5.71
CA GLY A 158 -3.82 -20.87 -6.10
C GLY A 158 -4.24 -19.85 -7.18
N GLU A 159 -5.37 -20.03 -7.87
CA GLU A 159 -5.79 -19.14 -8.95
C GLU A 159 -5.86 -17.67 -8.48
N CYS A 160 -5.23 -16.75 -9.23
CA CYS A 160 -5.19 -15.32 -8.94
C CYS A 160 -4.53 -14.92 -7.60
N LYS A 161 -3.63 -15.72 -7.03
CA LYS A 161 -2.86 -15.30 -5.84
C LYS A 161 -1.82 -14.24 -6.24
N LEU A 162 -2.05 -13.01 -5.79
CA LEU A 162 -1.20 -11.85 -6.06
C LEU A 162 -0.19 -11.58 -4.92
N TRP A 163 -0.48 -12.02 -3.70
CA TRP A 163 0.40 -11.84 -2.54
C TRP A 163 0.33 -13.03 -1.57
N PRO A 164 1.45 -13.44 -0.95
CA PRO A 164 2.83 -13.08 -1.31
C PRO A 164 3.21 -13.62 -2.70
N ALA A 165 4.21 -13.01 -3.30
CA ALA A 165 4.82 -13.43 -4.57
C ALA A 165 6.32 -13.66 -4.35
N ASP A 166 6.85 -14.78 -4.84
CA ASP A 166 8.27 -15.14 -4.64
C ASP A 166 9.23 -14.28 -5.45
N THR A 167 8.72 -13.55 -6.44
CA THR A 167 9.45 -12.55 -7.22
C THR A 167 9.68 -11.24 -6.48
N VAL A 168 9.04 -11.03 -5.33
CA VAL A 168 9.28 -9.86 -4.48
C VAL A 168 10.46 -10.13 -3.56
N ASP A 169 11.55 -9.41 -3.78
CA ASP A 169 12.80 -9.53 -3.04
C ASP A 169 12.63 -8.95 -1.62
N LEU A 170 12.61 -9.84 -0.64
CA LEU A 170 12.59 -9.50 0.78
C LEU A 170 13.94 -9.74 1.47
N SER A 171 15.03 -9.95 0.72
CA SER A 171 16.36 -10.28 1.28
C SER A 171 16.92 -9.24 2.24
N GLN A 172 16.55 -7.96 2.05
CA GLN A 172 16.91 -6.87 2.96
C GLN A 172 16.14 -6.92 4.28
N VAL A 173 14.98 -7.58 4.31
CA VAL A 173 14.12 -7.68 5.49
C VAL A 173 14.61 -8.82 6.37
N GLU A 174 14.72 -8.61 7.68
CA GLU A 174 15.06 -9.66 8.62
C GLU A 174 14.02 -10.80 8.56
N PRO A 175 14.43 -12.08 8.62
CA PRO A 175 13.53 -13.23 8.42
C PRO A 175 12.28 -13.23 9.29
N ILE A 176 12.37 -12.68 10.52
CA ILE A 176 11.21 -12.57 11.41
C ILE A 176 10.13 -11.63 10.85
N PHE A 177 10.54 -10.49 10.29
CA PHE A 177 9.61 -9.53 9.68
C PHE A 177 9.15 -10.00 8.29
N GLN A 178 9.94 -10.82 7.58
CA GLN A 178 9.49 -11.41 6.30
C GLN A 178 8.20 -12.24 6.49
N LYS A 179 8.11 -12.99 7.59
CA LYS A 179 6.91 -13.78 7.91
C LYS A 179 5.68 -12.88 8.09
N ASP A 180 5.85 -11.77 8.80
CA ASP A 180 4.77 -10.80 9.03
C ASP A 180 4.37 -10.10 7.72
N ILE A 181 5.35 -9.64 6.92
CA ILE A 181 5.14 -9.03 5.61
C ILE A 181 4.38 -9.98 4.68
N ARG A 182 4.78 -11.26 4.58
CA ARG A 182 4.10 -12.27 3.75
C ARG A 182 2.68 -12.57 4.23
N SER A 183 2.38 -12.35 5.52
CA SER A 183 1.03 -12.55 6.08
C SER A 183 0.07 -11.38 5.84
N LEU A 184 0.58 -10.22 5.40
CA LEU A 184 -0.23 -9.03 5.13
C LEU A 184 -1.28 -9.32 4.05
N LYS A 185 -2.53 -8.97 4.34
CA LYS A 185 -3.63 -9.06 3.36
C LYS A 185 -3.67 -7.79 2.53
N TRP A 186 -2.74 -7.63 1.60
CA TRP A 186 -2.73 -6.44 0.75
C TRP A 186 -3.93 -6.39 -0.18
N ILE A 187 -4.36 -7.53 -0.75
CA ILE A 187 -5.25 -7.54 -1.91
C ILE A 187 -6.30 -8.67 -1.85
N ASN A 188 -7.56 -8.36 -2.13
CA ASN A 188 -8.69 -9.29 -2.13
C ASN A 188 -9.17 -9.60 -3.56
N ARG A 189 -9.61 -10.85 -3.80
CA ARG A 189 -9.66 -11.52 -5.11
C ARG A 189 -11.09 -11.82 -5.60
N LEU A 190 -11.26 -11.91 -6.93
CA LEU A 190 -12.36 -12.62 -7.60
C LEU A 190 -11.86 -13.62 -8.63
N LYS A 191 -12.60 -14.72 -8.78
CA LYS A 191 -12.34 -15.78 -9.76
C LYS A 191 -12.72 -15.35 -11.18
N ARG A 192 -12.02 -15.97 -12.14
CA ARG A 192 -12.13 -15.91 -13.60
C ARG A 192 -13.57 -15.90 -14.13
N HIS A 193 -13.85 -15.04 -15.11
CA HIS A 193 -14.99 -15.22 -16.01
C HIS A 193 -14.56 -16.14 -17.16
N LYS A 194 -15.37 -17.12 -17.59
CA LYS A 194 -14.99 -18.16 -18.58
C LYS A 194 -14.35 -17.63 -19.88
N HIS A 195 -14.54 -16.35 -20.23
CA HIS A 195 -14.02 -15.72 -21.44
C HIS A 195 -12.89 -14.69 -21.20
N GLU A 196 -12.61 -14.28 -19.96
CA GLU A 196 -11.53 -13.32 -19.65
C GLU A 196 -10.45 -13.97 -18.80
N LYS A 197 -9.21 -14.05 -19.32
CA LYS A 197 -8.01 -14.45 -18.55
C LYS A 197 -7.51 -13.30 -17.68
N VAL A 198 -8.36 -12.74 -16.82
CA VAL A 198 -7.97 -11.66 -15.91
C VAL A 198 -8.36 -11.99 -14.48
N CYS A 199 -7.47 -11.61 -13.57
CA CYS A 199 -7.74 -11.60 -12.14
C CYS A 199 -8.16 -10.19 -11.74
N ARG A 200 -9.17 -10.07 -10.87
CA ARG A 200 -9.65 -8.77 -10.39
C ARG A 200 -9.31 -8.59 -8.93
N CYS A 201 -8.79 -7.41 -8.58
CA CYS A 201 -8.19 -7.19 -7.28
C CYS A 201 -8.43 -5.78 -6.71
N CYS A 202 -8.61 -5.70 -5.39
CA CYS A 202 -8.72 -4.43 -4.64
C CYS A 202 -7.83 -4.49 -3.40
N CYS A 203 -7.22 -3.37 -3.03
CA CYS A 203 -6.45 -3.26 -1.80
C CYS A 203 -7.35 -3.37 -0.58
N PHE A 204 -6.86 -4.02 0.47
CA PHE A 204 -7.51 -4.03 1.77
C PHE A 204 -7.69 -2.60 2.29
N PRO A 205 -8.85 -2.25 2.89
CA PRO A 205 -9.93 -3.11 3.38
C PRO A 205 -11.04 -3.47 2.37
N PHE A 206 -10.80 -3.31 1.07
CA PHE A 206 -11.80 -3.56 0.05
C PHE A 206 -11.63 -4.93 -0.61
N ARG A 207 -12.73 -5.46 -1.15
CA ARG A 207 -12.75 -6.61 -2.06
C ARG A 207 -13.51 -6.28 -3.34
N PRO A 208 -13.14 -6.86 -4.48
CA PRO A 208 -13.93 -6.73 -5.69
C PRO A 208 -15.33 -7.33 -5.52
N ASN A 209 -16.36 -6.66 -6.00
CA ASN A 209 -17.71 -7.20 -6.10
C ASN A 209 -17.81 -8.14 -7.33
N PRO A 210 -18.29 -9.39 -7.19
CA PRO A 210 -18.34 -10.38 -8.27
C PRO A 210 -19.17 -9.97 -9.49
N ARG A 211 -20.12 -9.06 -9.31
CA ARG A 211 -21.07 -8.64 -10.34
C ARG A 211 -20.69 -7.31 -10.97
N THR A 212 -20.31 -6.33 -10.15
CA THR A 212 -20.02 -4.97 -10.61
C THR A 212 -18.54 -4.73 -10.88
N TYR A 213 -17.66 -5.61 -10.39
CA TYR A 213 -16.20 -5.44 -10.40
C TYR A 213 -15.68 -4.16 -9.74
N ARG A 214 -16.52 -3.46 -8.96
CA ARG A 214 -16.11 -2.34 -8.12
C ARG A 214 -15.63 -2.85 -6.76
N CYS A 215 -14.73 -2.11 -6.15
CA CYS A 215 -14.26 -2.34 -4.80
C CYS A 215 -15.35 -1.99 -3.79
N GLN A 216 -15.73 -2.96 -2.97
CA GLN A 216 -16.63 -2.80 -1.84
C GLN A 216 -15.87 -3.04 -0.54
N HIS A 217 -16.19 -2.28 0.49
CA HIS A 217 -15.59 -2.45 1.81
C HIS A 217 -15.93 -3.84 2.37
N ILE A 218 -14.95 -4.49 3.00
CA ILE A 218 -15.15 -5.79 3.64
C ILE A 218 -15.88 -5.57 4.97
N PRO A 219 -17.00 -6.26 5.23
CA PRO A 219 -17.69 -6.16 6.51
C PRO A 219 -16.75 -6.38 7.69
N ASN A 220 -16.82 -5.49 8.69
CA ASN A 220 -15.99 -5.51 9.91
C ASN A 220 -14.48 -5.26 9.69
N ALA A 221 -14.03 -4.95 8.47
CA ALA A 221 -12.68 -4.46 8.25
C ALA A 221 -12.53 -3.02 8.76
N PRO A 222 -11.30 -2.57 9.11
CA PRO A 222 -11.05 -1.18 9.43
C PRO A 222 -11.48 -0.25 8.28
N MET A 223 -11.82 0.99 8.60
CA MET A 223 -12.05 2.00 7.56
C MET A 223 -10.72 2.34 6.89
N ALA A 224 -10.77 2.55 5.57
CA ALA A 224 -9.60 3.06 4.87
C ALA A 224 -9.33 4.51 5.31
N PRO A 225 -8.07 4.90 5.51
CA PRO A 225 -7.72 6.28 5.84
C PRO A 225 -8.33 7.28 4.85
N GLY A 226 -9.07 8.27 5.37
CA GLY A 226 -9.75 9.29 4.55
C GLY A 226 -11.09 8.89 3.93
N LEU A 227 -11.61 7.69 4.22
CA LEU A 227 -12.95 7.24 3.82
C LEU A 227 -14.05 7.66 4.81
N GLU A 228 -13.77 8.51 5.79
CA GLU A 228 -14.81 9.03 6.69
C GLU A 228 -16.00 9.54 5.87
N LEU A 229 -17.14 8.86 6.05
CA LEU A 229 -18.44 9.31 5.58
C LEU A 229 -18.73 10.58 6.37
N LYS A 230 -18.63 11.73 5.71
CA LYS A 230 -19.39 12.90 6.17
C LYS A 230 -20.85 12.68 5.82
#